data_AF-A0AB74M4R1-F1
#
_entry.id   AF-A0AB74M4R1-F1
#
_cell.length_a   1.000
_cell.length_b   1.000
_cell.length_c   1.000
_cell.angle_alpha   90.00
_cell.angle_beta   90.00
_cell.angle_gamma   90.00
#
_symmetry.space_group_name_H-M   'P 1'
#
loop_
_entity.id
_entity.type
_entity.pdbx_description
1 polymer ?
#
loop_
_entity_poly.entity_id
_entity_poly.type
_entity_poly.pdbx_seq_one_letter_code
_entity_poly.pdbx_strand_id
1 'polypeptide(L)'
;MKHADTKGNPKKEKPHLRLYEWLTDSKAWTDLSTDARALYILLKQKYRGINNGRIILSVRQACENLQIGKTTAAKAFQELEVHGFIEIVIRGSFDGRKDGRATEWRLTEHEWNVSGELPTKRFMSWTPGKDLTVRAGVQSVPEGGQSVPQGGPLRSSIPKTVSQRGL
;
A
#
# COMPACT_ATOMS: atom_id res chain seq x y z
N MET A 1 22.74 36.42 8.86
CA MET A 1 21.77 35.31 9.01
C MET A 1 20.58 35.61 8.11
N LYS A 2 20.28 34.75 7.12
CA LYS A 2 19.12 34.94 6.23
C LYS A 2 17.89 34.38 6.94
N HIS A 3 16.90 35.23 7.24
CA HIS A 3 15.61 34.78 7.74
C HIS A 3 14.89 33.98 6.65
N ALA A 4 14.45 32.76 6.97
CA ALA A 4 13.65 31.96 6.06
C ALA A 4 12.27 32.61 5.92
N ASP A 5 11.99 33.07 4.70
CA ASP A 5 10.72 33.68 4.30
C ASP A 5 9.60 32.61 4.40
N THR A 6 8.87 32.63 5.51
CA THR A 6 7.77 31.69 5.78
C THR A 6 6.52 32.18 5.06
N LYS A 7 6.50 32.06 3.72
CA LYS A 7 5.33 32.38 2.88
C LYS A 7 4.25 31.29 2.96
N GLY A 8 3.73 31.06 4.16
CA GLY A 8 2.45 30.39 4.34
C GLY A 8 1.32 31.41 4.21
N ASN A 9 0.24 31.08 3.49
CA ASN A 9 -0.97 31.91 3.52
C ASN A 9 -1.50 31.92 4.98
N PRO A 10 -1.51 33.07 5.67
CA PRO A 10 -1.90 33.15 7.08
C PRO A 10 -3.39 32.81 7.30
N LYS A 11 -4.20 32.80 6.24
CA LYS A 11 -5.60 32.38 6.25
C LYS A 11 -5.80 30.88 5.99
N LYS A 12 -4.75 30.15 5.65
CA LYS A 12 -4.86 28.71 5.40
C LYS A 12 -4.93 27.99 6.74
N GLU A 13 -6.09 27.43 7.05
CA GLU A 13 -6.25 26.58 8.22
C GLU A 13 -5.23 25.44 8.21
N LYS A 14 -4.78 25.08 9.42
CA LYS A 14 -3.87 23.93 9.58
C LYS A 14 -4.59 22.66 9.12
N PRO A 15 -3.85 21.67 8.58
CA PRO A 15 -4.43 20.38 8.23
C PRO A 15 -5.15 19.76 9.42
N HIS A 16 -6.36 19.29 9.19
CA HIS A 16 -7.18 18.60 10.19
C HIS A 16 -7.69 17.28 9.62
N LEU A 17 -8.09 16.37 10.53
CA LEU A 17 -8.75 15.13 10.17
C LEU A 17 -10.25 15.28 10.43
N ARG A 18 -11.06 14.83 9.47
CA ARG A 18 -12.51 14.80 9.60
C ARG A 18 -12.96 13.35 9.63
N LEU A 19 -13.72 12.98 10.65
CA LEU A 19 -14.54 11.78 10.66
C LEU A 19 -15.98 12.22 10.47
N TYR A 20 -16.67 11.62 9.50
CA TYR A 20 -18.08 11.91 9.31
C TYR A 20 -18.92 11.05 10.25
N GLU A 21 -20.05 11.60 10.68
CA GLU A 21 -21.00 10.93 11.58
C GLU A 21 -21.44 9.57 11.03
N TRP A 22 -21.81 9.50 9.75
CA TRP A 22 -22.20 8.24 9.10
C TRP A 22 -21.12 7.14 9.14
N LEU A 23 -19.85 7.53 9.27
CA LEU A 23 -18.75 6.57 9.42
C LEU A 23 -18.67 6.10 10.87
N THR A 24 -18.72 7.03 11.83
CA THR A 24 -18.64 6.71 13.26
C THR A 24 -19.88 6.02 13.81
N ASP A 25 -21.02 6.21 13.18
CA ASP A 25 -22.31 5.58 13.53
C ASP A 25 -22.49 4.21 12.87
N SER A 26 -21.58 3.82 11.98
CA SER A 26 -21.64 2.50 11.36
C SER A 26 -21.46 1.39 12.40
N LYS A 27 -22.21 0.30 12.25
CA LYS A 27 -22.08 -0.89 13.12
C LYS A 27 -20.63 -1.38 13.19
N ALA A 28 -19.94 -1.32 12.05
CA ALA A 28 -18.53 -1.69 11.95
C ALA A 28 -17.65 -0.83 12.85
N TRP A 29 -17.82 0.50 12.84
CA TRP A 29 -17.03 1.40 13.68
C TRP A 29 -17.26 1.14 15.16
N THR A 30 -18.53 0.95 15.54
CA THR A 30 -18.91 0.72 16.93
C THR A 30 -18.39 -0.60 17.48
N ASP A 31 -18.16 -1.59 16.61
CA ASP A 31 -17.60 -2.89 17.00
C ASP A 31 -16.06 -2.86 17.14
N LEU A 32 -15.38 -2.00 16.37
CA LEU A 32 -13.92 -1.90 16.41
C LEU A 32 -13.36 -1.68 17.82
N SER A 33 -12.27 -2.37 18.10
CA SER A 33 -11.38 -2.12 19.22
C SER A 33 -10.81 -0.70 19.20
N THR A 34 -10.42 -0.21 20.38
CA THR A 34 -9.77 1.10 20.53
C THR A 34 -8.51 1.21 19.67
N ASP A 35 -7.72 0.14 19.60
CA ASP A 35 -6.48 0.10 18.82
C ASP A 35 -6.76 0.18 17.31
N ALA A 36 -7.79 -0.51 16.82
CA ALA A 36 -8.22 -0.42 15.42
C ALA A 36 -8.74 0.97 15.07
N ARG A 37 -9.55 1.61 15.93
CA ARG A 37 -9.99 3.00 15.71
C ARG A 37 -8.81 3.97 15.66
N ALA A 38 -7.86 3.84 16.58
CA ALA A 38 -6.65 4.66 16.60
C ALA A 38 -5.80 4.45 15.33
N LEU A 39 -5.66 3.20 14.89
CA LEU A 39 -4.96 2.85 13.65
C LEU A 39 -5.64 3.43 12.41
N TYR A 40 -6.97 3.41 12.35
CA TYR A 40 -7.72 4.02 11.24
C TYR A 40 -7.47 5.54 11.18
N ILE A 41 -7.50 6.21 12.33
CA ILE A 41 -7.19 7.65 12.41
C ILE A 41 -5.76 7.92 11.93
N LEU A 42 -4.78 7.09 12.31
CA LEU A 42 -3.39 7.20 11.84
C LEU A 42 -3.28 7.00 10.32
N LEU A 43 -3.99 6.03 9.75
CA LEU A 43 -4.03 5.83 8.30
C LEU A 43 -4.66 7.04 7.60
N LYS A 44 -5.78 7.57 8.12
CA LYS A 44 -6.43 8.78 7.62
C LYS A 44 -5.51 10.01 7.73
N GLN A 45 -4.69 10.10 8.78
CA GLN A 45 -3.64 11.12 8.93
C GLN A 45 -2.57 11.04 7.84
N LYS A 46 -2.30 9.86 7.28
CA LYS A 46 -1.34 9.69 6.18
C LYS A 46 -1.95 9.91 4.80
N TYR A 47 -3.27 9.91 4.70
CA TYR A 47 -3.98 10.27 3.48
C TYR A 47 -3.85 11.78 3.20
N ARG A 48 -3.63 12.13 1.93
CA ARG A 48 -3.37 13.49 1.44
C ARG A 48 -4.34 13.91 0.32
N GLY A 49 -5.45 13.20 0.16
CA GLY A 49 -6.43 13.42 -0.91
C GLY A 49 -6.09 12.69 -2.22
N ILE A 50 -4.81 12.55 -2.53
CA ILE A 50 -4.32 12.06 -3.83
C ILE A 50 -3.63 10.69 -3.78
N ASN A 51 -3.33 10.19 -2.59
CA ASN A 51 -2.55 8.97 -2.39
C ASN A 51 -3.38 7.77 -1.89
N ASN A 52 -4.71 7.78 -2.06
CA ASN A 52 -5.52 6.64 -1.65
C ASN A 52 -5.15 5.41 -2.51
N GLY A 53 -4.82 4.31 -1.85
CA GLY A 53 -4.27 3.11 -2.48
C GLY A 53 -2.74 3.08 -2.57
N ARG A 54 -2.05 4.12 -2.11
CA ARG A 54 -0.59 4.19 -1.92
C ARG A 54 -0.22 4.65 -0.50
N ILE A 55 -1.12 4.44 0.46
CA ILE A 55 -0.87 4.83 1.85
C ILE A 55 0.09 3.82 2.45
N ILE A 56 1.31 4.23 2.71
CA ILE A 56 2.33 3.37 3.30
C ILE A 56 2.27 3.46 4.82
N LEU A 57 1.99 2.33 5.47
CA LEU A 57 2.11 2.17 6.91
C LEU A 57 2.40 0.70 7.22
N SER A 58 3.59 0.43 7.77
CA SER A 58 3.95 -0.91 8.24
C SER A 58 3.48 -1.16 9.68
N VAL A 59 3.41 -2.44 10.07
CA VAL A 59 3.13 -2.83 11.47
C VAL A 59 4.13 -2.16 12.43
N ARG A 60 5.42 -2.14 12.07
CA ARG A 60 6.45 -1.49 12.89
C ARG A 60 6.17 0.01 13.07
N GLN A 61 5.85 0.72 11.98
CA GLN A 61 5.50 2.14 12.06
C GLN A 61 4.25 2.35 12.91
N ALA A 62 3.24 1.48 12.79
CA ALA A 62 2.05 1.56 13.64
C ALA A 62 2.39 1.39 15.11
N CYS A 63 3.26 0.43 15.48
CA CYS A 63 3.75 0.28 16.85
C CYS A 63 4.43 1.55 17.37
N GLU A 64 5.31 2.15 16.57
CA GLU A 64 6.05 3.36 16.96
C GLU A 64 5.11 4.58 17.12
N ASN A 65 4.11 4.71 16.24
CA ASN A 65 3.19 5.86 16.25
C ASN A 65 2.10 5.74 17.33
N LEU A 66 1.63 4.53 17.60
CA LEU A 66 0.54 4.27 18.55
C LEU A 66 1.04 3.77 19.91
N GLN A 67 2.33 3.49 20.04
CA GLN A 67 2.97 2.95 21.26
C GLN A 67 2.34 1.63 21.74
N ILE A 68 1.98 0.76 20.79
CA ILE A 68 1.37 -0.56 21.06
C ILE A 68 2.29 -1.71 20.66
N GLY A 69 2.00 -2.90 21.20
CA GLY A 69 2.73 -4.13 20.86
C GLY A 69 2.52 -4.56 19.41
N LYS A 70 3.52 -5.25 18.84
CA LYS A 70 3.49 -5.76 17.46
C LYS A 70 2.26 -6.63 17.16
N THR A 71 1.92 -7.52 18.07
CA THR A 71 0.75 -8.41 17.93
C THR A 71 -0.54 -7.61 17.92
N THR A 72 -0.66 -6.60 18.79
CA THR A 72 -1.82 -5.71 18.85
C THR A 72 -1.97 -4.91 17.56
N ALA A 73 -0.89 -4.31 17.07
CA ALA A 73 -0.90 -3.59 15.79
C ALA A 73 -1.31 -4.50 14.62
N ALA A 74 -0.76 -5.72 14.54
CA ALA A 74 -1.13 -6.68 13.51
C ALA A 74 -2.62 -7.07 13.56
N LYS A 75 -3.17 -7.29 14.77
CA LYS A 75 -4.59 -7.55 14.97
C LYS A 75 -5.45 -6.35 14.56
N ALA A 76 -5.05 -5.14 14.91
CA ALA A 76 -5.77 -3.92 14.52
C ALA A 76 -5.84 -3.74 13.00
N PHE A 77 -4.76 -4.05 12.26
CA PHE A 77 -4.81 -4.08 10.79
C PHE A 77 -5.82 -5.11 10.27
N GLN A 78 -5.72 -6.35 10.75
CA GLN A 78 -6.64 -7.41 10.36
C GLN A 78 -8.09 -7.05 10.65
N GLU A 79 -8.35 -6.46 11.83
CA GLU A 79 -9.67 -6.01 12.27
C GLU A 79 -10.24 -4.96 11.32
N LEU A 80 -9.45 -3.93 10.96
CA LEU A 80 -9.88 -2.92 9.98
C LEU A 80 -10.15 -3.51 8.59
N GLU A 81 -9.41 -4.53 8.17
CA GLU A 81 -9.65 -5.23 6.89
C GLU A 81 -10.95 -6.03 6.91
N VAL A 82 -11.19 -6.84 7.94
CA VAL A 82 -12.42 -7.67 8.04
C VAL A 82 -13.67 -6.83 8.27
N HIS A 83 -13.52 -5.65 8.90
CA HIS A 83 -14.59 -4.65 9.02
C HIS A 83 -14.76 -3.80 7.75
N GLY A 84 -13.85 -3.90 6.78
CA GLY A 84 -13.97 -3.23 5.49
C GLY A 84 -13.65 -1.75 5.50
N PHE A 85 -12.90 -1.25 6.49
CA PHE A 85 -12.41 0.14 6.51
C PHE A 85 -11.22 0.35 5.59
N ILE A 86 -10.38 -0.69 5.45
CA ILE A 86 -9.16 -0.65 4.66
C ILE A 86 -9.03 -1.87 3.76
N GLU A 87 -8.25 -1.74 2.69
CA GLU A 87 -7.86 -2.84 1.81
C GLU A 87 -6.36 -2.76 1.52
N ILE A 88 -5.68 -3.91 1.49
CA ILE A 88 -4.31 -4.00 0.96
C ILE A 88 -4.37 -3.86 -0.56
N VAL A 89 -3.63 -2.91 -1.10
CA VAL A 89 -3.43 -2.76 -2.55
C VAL A 89 -2.19 -3.55 -2.98
N ILE A 90 -1.04 -3.25 -2.36
CA ILE A 90 0.21 -3.98 -2.56
C ILE A 90 0.60 -4.62 -1.25
N ARG A 91 0.77 -5.95 -1.26
CA ARG A 91 1.33 -6.65 -0.11
C ARG A 91 2.86 -6.52 -0.18
N GLY A 92 3.44 -5.91 0.85
CA GLY A 92 4.89 -5.87 0.99
C GLY A 92 5.48 -7.27 1.18
N SER A 93 6.68 -7.50 0.64
CA SER A 93 7.48 -8.69 0.92
C SER A 93 8.80 -8.29 1.61
N PHE A 94 9.24 -9.13 2.54
CA PHE A 94 10.55 -9.04 3.19
C PHE A 94 11.54 -10.07 2.63
N ASP A 95 11.18 -10.78 1.55
CA ASP A 95 12.13 -11.65 0.84
C ASP A 95 13.26 -10.76 0.35
N GLY A 96 14.48 -10.96 0.85
CA GLY A 96 15.67 -10.08 0.78
C GLY A 96 16.18 -9.64 -0.60
N ARG A 97 15.33 -9.60 -1.62
CA ARG A 97 15.48 -8.90 -2.89
C ARG A 97 15.24 -7.40 -2.67
N LYS A 98 15.93 -6.59 -3.48
CA LYS A 98 16.15 -5.14 -3.34
C LYS A 98 14.91 -4.24 -3.19
N ASP A 99 13.71 -4.76 -3.34
CA ASP A 99 12.54 -3.91 -3.54
C ASP A 99 11.82 -3.58 -2.24
N GLY A 100 11.97 -4.37 -1.18
CA GLY A 100 11.62 -4.03 0.22
C GLY A 100 10.34 -3.21 0.42
N ARG A 101 9.33 -3.37 -0.44
CA ARG A 101 8.20 -2.45 -0.54
C ARG A 101 7.34 -2.63 0.70
N ALA A 102 7.04 -1.53 1.39
CA ALA A 102 6.09 -1.55 2.48
C ALA A 102 4.68 -1.79 1.94
N THR A 103 3.81 -2.38 2.77
CA THR A 103 2.40 -2.58 2.42
C THR A 103 1.73 -1.24 2.12
N GLU A 104 1.01 -1.20 1.00
CA GLU A 104 0.22 -0.05 0.58
C GLU A 104 -1.26 -0.29 0.83
N TRP A 105 -1.90 0.69 1.44
CA TRP A 105 -3.28 0.63 1.89
C TRP A 105 -4.18 1.59 1.12
N ARG A 106 -5.44 1.20 0.99
CA ARG A 106 -6.57 2.02 0.54
C ARG A 106 -7.56 2.19 1.69
N LEU A 107 -8.07 3.40 1.88
CA LEU A 107 -9.26 3.69 2.69
C LEU A 107 -10.51 3.49 1.81
N THR A 108 -11.45 2.66 2.24
CA THR A 108 -12.66 2.34 1.45
C THR A 108 -13.68 3.48 1.43
N GLU A 109 -13.57 4.45 2.34
CA GLU A 109 -14.38 5.69 2.39
C GLU A 109 -14.08 6.65 1.22
N HIS A 110 -12.89 6.57 0.63
CA HIS A 110 -12.45 7.49 -0.41
C HIS A 110 -12.36 6.81 -1.77
N GLU A 111 -12.43 7.63 -2.83
CA GLU A 111 -12.19 7.20 -4.21
C GLU A 111 -10.79 6.61 -4.35
N TRP A 112 -10.64 5.61 -5.21
CA TRP A 112 -9.34 5.03 -5.47
C TRP A 112 -8.59 5.90 -6.47
N ASN A 113 -7.59 6.65 -6.00
CA ASN A 113 -6.86 7.57 -6.86
C ASN A 113 -6.05 6.88 -7.98
N VAL A 114 -5.78 5.57 -7.88
CA VAL A 114 -4.99 4.83 -8.87
C VAL A 114 -5.84 4.37 -10.05
N SER A 115 -7.06 3.90 -9.82
CA SER A 115 -7.96 3.37 -10.87
C SER A 115 -9.16 4.26 -11.18
N GLY A 116 -9.46 5.27 -10.35
CA GLY A 116 -10.64 6.14 -10.48
C GLY A 116 -11.94 5.50 -9.97
N GLU A 117 -11.86 4.35 -9.29
CA GLU A 117 -13.04 3.70 -8.73
C GLU A 117 -13.70 4.52 -7.61
N LEU A 118 -15.03 4.47 -7.59
CA LEU A 118 -15.84 5.09 -6.54
C LEU A 118 -15.52 4.52 -5.14
N PRO A 119 -15.82 5.27 -4.07
CA PRO A 119 -15.67 4.78 -2.71
C PRO A 119 -16.57 3.57 -2.47
N THR A 120 -15.98 2.44 -2.08
CA THR A 120 -16.73 1.20 -1.85
C THR A 120 -17.46 1.19 -0.51
N LYS A 121 -16.95 1.94 0.48
CA LYS A 121 -17.52 2.05 1.85
C LYS A 121 -17.94 0.70 2.42
N ARG A 122 -17.11 -0.34 2.25
CA ARG A 122 -17.46 -1.74 2.56
C ARG A 122 -17.95 -1.92 4.01
N PHE A 123 -17.39 -1.15 4.94
CA PHE A 123 -17.82 -1.11 6.35
C PHE A 123 -19.30 -0.80 6.57
N MET A 124 -19.96 -0.09 5.64
CA MET A 124 -21.39 0.19 5.72
C MET A 124 -22.26 -1.07 5.56
N SER A 125 -21.71 -2.12 4.96
CA SER A 125 -22.39 -3.42 4.76
C SER A 125 -22.04 -4.47 5.82
N TRP A 126 -21.07 -4.19 6.68
CA TRP A 126 -20.63 -5.12 7.72
C TRP A 126 -21.66 -5.18 8.85
N THR A 127 -21.81 -6.37 9.45
CA THR A 127 -22.67 -6.61 10.61
C THR A 127 -21.98 -7.55 11.60
N PRO A 128 -22.28 -7.48 12.91
CA PRO A 128 -21.67 -8.35 13.92
C PRO A 128 -21.74 -9.83 13.55
N GLY A 129 -20.61 -10.53 13.70
CA GLY A 129 -20.48 -11.95 13.35
C GLY A 129 -20.39 -12.26 11.85
N LYS A 130 -20.37 -11.25 10.98
CA LYS A 130 -20.25 -11.42 9.52
C LYS A 130 -19.06 -10.62 8.97
N ASP A 131 -17.88 -11.10 9.30
CA ASP A 131 -16.63 -10.56 8.79
C ASP A 131 -16.58 -10.60 7.26
N LEU A 132 -16.06 -9.52 6.68
CA LEU A 132 -15.89 -9.44 5.25
C LEU A 132 -14.66 -10.24 4.82
N THR A 133 -14.74 -10.84 3.63
CA THR A 133 -13.58 -11.49 3.02
C THR A 133 -12.49 -10.47 2.75
N VAL A 134 -11.31 -10.71 3.34
CA VAL A 134 -10.10 -9.92 3.12
C VAL A 134 -9.56 -10.21 1.72
N ARG A 135 -9.32 -9.16 0.93
CA ARG A 135 -8.74 -9.29 -0.40
C ARG A 135 -7.24 -9.52 -0.26
N ALA A 136 -6.71 -10.54 -0.92
CA ALA A 136 -5.26 -10.68 -1.04
C ALA A 136 -4.75 -9.54 -1.92
N GLY A 137 -3.94 -8.65 -1.34
CA GLY A 137 -3.23 -7.62 -2.11
C GLY A 137 -2.35 -8.27 -3.18
N VAL A 138 -2.09 -7.55 -4.27
CA VAL A 138 -1.17 -8.03 -5.30
C VAL A 138 0.22 -8.08 -4.67
N GLN A 139 0.94 -9.20 -4.82
CA GLN A 139 2.36 -9.22 -4.46
C GLN A 139 3.09 -8.23 -5.35
N SER A 140 4.04 -7.48 -4.79
CA SER A 140 4.90 -6.61 -5.59
C SER A 140 5.65 -7.46 -6.63
N VAL A 141 5.19 -7.45 -7.88
CA VAL A 141 5.89 -8.03 -9.03
C VAL A 141 7.14 -7.17 -9.29
N PRO A 142 8.31 -7.76 -9.64
CA PRO A 142 9.49 -6.97 -9.96
C PRO A 142 9.25 -6.17 -11.25
N GLU A 143 9.55 -4.87 -11.22
CA GLU A 143 9.63 -4.05 -12.43
C GLU A 143 10.70 -4.64 -13.35
N GLY A 144 10.34 -4.85 -14.61
CA GLY A 144 11.17 -5.52 -15.60
C GLY A 144 12.56 -4.89 -15.72
N GLY A 145 13.58 -5.62 -15.27
CA GLY A 145 14.92 -5.46 -15.79
C GLY A 145 14.91 -5.94 -17.24
N GLN A 146 15.31 -5.07 -18.17
CA GLN A 146 15.73 -5.51 -19.50
C GLN A 146 16.80 -6.60 -19.31
N SER A 147 16.42 -7.85 -19.52
CA SER A 147 17.38 -8.94 -19.67
C SER A 147 18.03 -8.75 -21.03
N VAL A 148 19.24 -8.20 -21.04
CA VAL A 148 20.17 -8.33 -22.16
C VAL A 148 20.30 -9.83 -22.44
N PRO A 149 19.98 -10.33 -23.65
CA PRO A 149 20.11 -11.76 -23.92
C PRO A 149 21.59 -12.12 -23.91
N GLN A 150 22.05 -12.81 -22.87
CA GLN A 150 23.29 -13.57 -22.89
C GLN A 150 23.08 -14.82 -23.75
N GLY A 151 23.02 -14.61 -25.06
CA GLY A 151 23.06 -15.65 -26.07
C GLY A 151 24.16 -15.27 -27.07
N GLY A 152 25.42 -15.52 -26.70
CA GLY A 152 26.50 -15.49 -27.67
C GLY A 152 26.19 -16.48 -28.80
N PRO A 153 26.37 -16.12 -30.08
CA PRO A 153 26.01 -17.02 -31.17
C PRO A 153 26.89 -18.27 -31.11
N LEU A 154 26.23 -19.42 -30.92
CA LEU A 154 26.78 -20.75 -31.09
C LEU A 154 27.35 -20.84 -32.51
N ARG A 155 28.67 -20.91 -32.65
CA ARG A 155 29.32 -21.22 -33.93
C ARG A 155 28.98 -22.67 -34.30
N SER A 156 28.06 -22.84 -35.23
CA SER A 156 27.83 -24.12 -35.91
C SER A 156 29.04 -24.46 -36.79
N SER A 157 29.67 -25.60 -36.50
CA SER A 157 30.74 -26.19 -37.29
C SER A 157 30.23 -26.65 -38.66
N ILE A 158 30.81 -26.15 -39.74
CA ILE A 158 30.67 -26.72 -41.08
C ILE A 158 31.95 -27.51 -41.39
N PRO A 159 31.88 -28.78 -41.85
CA PRO A 159 33.06 -29.60 -42.12
C PRO A 159 33.72 -29.31 -43.50
N LYS A 160 34.98 -29.72 -43.55
CA LYS A 160 36.08 -29.51 -44.53
C LYS A 160 35.74 -29.68 -46.02
N THR A 161 36.43 -28.91 -46.86
CA THR A 161 36.98 -29.38 -48.16
C THR A 161 38.30 -28.63 -48.47
N VAL A 162 39.30 -29.39 -48.94
CA VAL A 162 40.68 -28.98 -49.32
C VAL A 162 40.78 -28.77 -50.84
N SER A 163 41.84 -28.05 -51.28
CA SER A 163 42.48 -28.03 -52.63
C SER A 163 42.23 -26.72 -53.42
N GLN A 164 43.15 -26.04 -54.11
CA GLN A 164 44.59 -26.10 -54.33
C GLN A 164 45.03 -24.76 -54.98
N ARG A 165 46.33 -24.41 -54.84
CA ARG A 165 47.23 -23.67 -55.75
C ARG A 165 46.73 -22.44 -56.56
N GLY A 166 47.46 -21.33 -56.36
CA GLY A 166 48.38 -20.77 -57.35
C GLY A 166 47.85 -19.74 -58.35
N LEU A 167 48.32 -18.49 -58.22
CA LEU A 167 49.14 -17.75 -59.18
C LEU A 167 49.66 -16.48 -58.51
#